data_AF-A0A954NUQ9-F1
#
_entry.id   AF-A0A954NUQ9-F1
#
_cell.length_a   1.000
_cell.length_b   1.000
_cell.length_c   1.000
_cell.angle_alpha   90.00
_cell.angle_beta   90.00
_cell.angle_gamma   90.00
#
_symmetry.space_group_name_H-M   'P 1'
#
loop_
_entity.id
_entity.type
_entity.pdbx_description
1 polymer ?
#
loop_
_entity_poly.entity_id
_entity_poly.type
_entity_poly.pdbx_seq_one_letter_code
_entity_poly.pdbx_strand_id
1 'polypeptide(L)'
;LALALATVMLSLIFRGRTLGDPRLASLKKLAWAWSLENALLAITVYHRLLIYIGFNGMTRMRVVGLLGITCVVVGFTLVIWKIKFHKRFLWLIRRQFWTVAAAVFVYAILPVDMLVHSYNVRRILAGDPAPTVQISVHPITNDGYLVLTPLLESDNEIIREGIRAMLAEKRDELEISSRLRRTAGWTAYQISDHRLEQHLQELSTQLESMSDDDHLEAAQERFYEYTYQWY
;
A
#
# COMPACT_ATOMS: atom_id res chain seq x y z
N LEU A 1 12.04 2.27 16.72
CA LEU A 1 12.94 2.32 17.91
C LEU A 1 12.58 3.46 18.86
N ALA A 2 12.57 4.73 18.42
CA ALA A 2 12.25 5.89 19.29
C ALA A 2 10.91 5.77 20.04
N LEU A 3 9.84 5.34 19.38
CA LEU A 3 8.49 5.23 19.97
C LEU A 3 8.30 4.01 20.89
N ALA A 4 9.07 2.96 20.66
CA ALA A 4 9.14 1.82 21.58
C ALA A 4 9.87 2.24 22.85
N LEU A 5 10.98 2.97 22.71
CA LEU A 5 11.65 3.64 23.84
C LEU A 5 10.71 4.60 24.56
N ALA A 6 9.82 5.28 23.82
CA ALA A 6 8.79 6.14 24.37
C ALA A 6 7.76 5.46 25.22
N THR A 7 7.20 4.40 24.68
CA THR A 7 6.28 3.56 25.41
C THR A 7 6.92 3.02 26.69
N VAL A 8 8.19 2.60 26.62
CA VAL A 8 8.95 2.05 27.76
C VAL A 8 9.26 3.13 28.79
N MET A 9 9.82 4.28 28.39
CA MET A 9 10.13 5.41 29.28
C MET A 9 8.88 5.94 29.97
N LEU A 10 7.80 6.21 29.22
CA LEU A 10 6.52 6.65 29.78
C LEU A 10 5.93 5.60 30.72
N SER A 11 6.02 4.31 30.38
CA SER A 11 5.51 3.26 31.27
C SER A 11 6.34 3.06 32.52
N LEU A 12 7.65 3.28 32.48
CA LEU A 12 8.54 3.23 33.64
C LEU A 12 8.33 4.44 34.56
N ILE A 13 8.21 5.65 34.01
CA ILE A 13 7.99 6.89 34.76
C ILE A 13 6.63 6.88 35.47
N PHE A 14 5.58 6.38 34.81
CA PHE A 14 4.21 6.32 35.37
C PHE A 14 3.88 5.01 36.13
N ARG A 15 4.88 4.28 36.63
CA ARG A 15 4.66 3.03 37.36
C ARG A 15 4.30 3.28 38.84
N GLY A 16 3.01 3.46 39.11
CA GLY A 16 2.27 3.07 40.34
C GLY A 16 2.67 3.59 41.73
N ARG A 17 3.93 3.95 42.00
CA ARG A 17 4.42 4.48 43.29
C ARG A 17 4.98 5.89 43.22
N THR A 18 5.13 6.44 42.00
CA THR A 18 5.70 7.77 41.72
C THR A 18 4.66 8.87 41.50
N LEU A 19 3.36 8.57 41.62
CA LEU A 19 2.28 9.49 41.26
C LEU A 19 2.07 10.64 42.26
N GLY A 20 2.55 10.52 43.49
CA GLY A 20 2.34 11.49 44.58
C GLY A 20 3.52 12.40 44.96
N ASP A 21 4.67 12.28 44.30
CA ASP A 21 5.88 13.02 44.72
C ASP A 21 6.00 14.38 43.99
N PRO A 22 5.99 15.53 44.70
CA PRO A 22 5.99 16.87 44.09
C PRO A 22 7.23 17.19 43.24
N ARG A 23 8.34 16.47 43.45
CA ARG A 23 9.58 16.61 42.64
C ARG A 23 9.47 16.05 41.22
N LEU A 24 8.42 15.29 40.91
CA LEU A 24 8.19 14.66 39.61
C LEU A 24 7.28 15.47 38.66
N ALA A 25 6.79 16.64 39.09
CA ALA A 25 5.95 17.49 38.25
C ALA A 25 6.67 17.95 36.96
N SER A 26 7.96 18.27 37.05
CA SER A 26 8.78 18.62 35.89
C SER A 26 8.99 17.42 34.95
N LEU A 27 9.18 16.21 35.48
CA LEU A 27 9.26 14.99 34.65
C LEU A 27 7.93 14.70 33.94
N LYS A 28 6.78 14.93 34.59
CA LYS A 28 5.47 14.80 33.95
C LYS A 28 5.30 15.81 32.81
N LYS A 29 5.74 17.07 32.99
CA LYS A 29 5.73 18.08 31.92
C LYS A 29 6.64 17.69 30.75
N LEU A 30 7.85 17.21 31.02
CA LEU A 30 8.78 16.75 29.99
C LEU A 30 8.23 15.55 29.21
N ALA A 31 7.64 14.57 29.91
CA ALA A 31 7.03 13.40 29.30
C ALA A 31 5.83 13.77 28.41
N TRP A 32 5.04 14.78 28.81
CA TRP A 32 3.95 15.32 27.99
C TRP A 32 4.45 16.11 26.78
N ALA A 33 5.46 16.97 26.94
CA ALA A 33 6.08 17.71 25.84
C ALA A 33 6.68 16.75 24.81
N TRP A 34 7.36 15.71 25.27
CA TRP A 34 7.94 14.70 24.40
C TRP A 34 6.88 13.80 23.73
N SER A 35 5.78 13.51 24.42
CA SER A 35 4.62 12.83 23.82
C SER A 35 4.00 13.66 22.68
N LEU A 36 3.91 14.98 22.86
CA LEU A 36 3.46 15.90 21.82
C LEU A 36 4.42 15.90 20.62
N GLU A 37 5.74 15.89 20.86
CA GLU A 37 6.75 15.81 19.80
C GLU A 37 6.60 14.53 18.95
N ASN A 38 6.35 13.38 19.59
CA ASN A 38 6.09 12.13 18.86
C ASN A 38 4.78 12.18 18.05
N ALA A 39 3.74 12.85 18.56
CA ALA A 39 2.50 13.04 17.82
C ALA A 39 2.71 13.95 16.60
N LEU A 40 3.46 15.05 16.76
CA LEU A 40 3.83 15.93 15.66
C LEU A 40 4.65 15.18 14.60
N LEU A 41 5.61 14.36 15.02
CA LEU A 41 6.38 13.52 14.10
C LEU A 41 5.46 12.59 13.29
N ALA A 42 4.50 11.92 13.92
CA ALA A 42 3.55 11.07 13.21
C ALA A 42 2.72 11.86 12.18
N ILE A 43 2.25 13.06 12.53
CA ILE A 43 1.51 13.95 11.62
C ILE A 43 2.40 14.35 10.43
N THR A 44 3.65 14.74 10.67
CA THR A 44 4.59 15.11 9.61
C THR A 44 4.85 13.96 8.64
N VAL A 45 4.97 12.73 9.13
CA VAL A 45 5.16 11.56 8.26
C VAL A 45 3.89 11.27 7.44
N TYR A 46 2.68 11.41 8.02
CA TYR A 46 1.44 11.34 7.25
C TYR A 46 1.40 12.38 6.14
N HIS A 47 1.68 13.63 6.48
CA HIS A 47 1.67 14.71 5.51
C HIS A 47 2.66 14.43 4.36
N ARG A 48 3.86 13.95 4.69
CA ARG A 48 4.87 13.59 3.68
C ARG A 48 4.39 12.45 2.77
N LEU A 49 3.78 11.40 3.33
CA LEU A 49 3.20 10.31 2.54
C LEU A 49 2.08 10.80 1.63
N LEU A 50 1.19 11.66 2.12
CA LEU A 50 0.10 12.21 1.33
C LEU A 50 0.61 13.08 0.17
N ILE A 51 1.65 13.89 0.40
CA ILE A 51 2.31 14.64 -0.67
C ILE A 51 2.85 13.67 -1.74
N TYR A 52 3.55 12.61 -1.34
CA TYR A 52 4.08 11.64 -2.30
C TYR A 52 2.98 10.92 -3.09
N ILE A 53 1.88 10.55 -2.42
CA ILE A 53 0.70 9.96 -3.07
C ILE A 53 0.10 10.96 -4.06
N GLY A 54 0.04 12.24 -3.70
CA GLY A 54 -0.40 13.34 -4.54
C GLY A 54 0.58 13.72 -5.65
N PHE A 55 1.84 13.30 -5.62
CA PHE A 55 2.78 13.55 -6.71
C PHE A 55 2.75 12.36 -7.70
N ASN A 56 3.14 11.17 -7.24
CA ASN A 56 3.36 10.02 -8.14
C ASN A 56 2.29 8.92 -8.04
N GLY A 57 1.19 9.11 -7.29
CA GLY A 57 0.16 8.08 -7.10
C GLY A 57 0.41 7.15 -5.91
N MET A 58 -0.42 6.14 -5.72
CA MET A 58 -0.29 5.19 -4.61
C MET A 58 0.69 4.05 -4.96
N THR A 59 1.40 3.51 -3.95
CA THR A 59 2.28 2.34 -4.09
C THR A 59 2.10 1.38 -2.93
N ARG A 60 2.51 0.11 -3.10
CA ARG A 60 2.48 -0.90 -2.02
C ARG A 60 3.24 -0.43 -0.78
N MET A 61 4.44 0.12 -0.96
CA MET A 61 5.28 0.63 0.15
C MET A 61 4.61 1.78 0.90
N ARG A 62 3.84 2.63 0.20
CA ARG A 62 3.08 3.73 0.84
C ARG A 62 1.91 3.19 1.68
N VAL A 63 1.23 2.13 1.24
CA VAL A 63 0.20 1.45 2.04
C VAL A 63 0.80 0.85 3.33
N VAL A 64 1.95 0.19 3.23
CA VAL A 64 2.69 -0.30 4.41
C VAL A 64 3.07 0.85 5.33
N GLY A 65 3.54 1.97 4.77
CA GLY A 65 3.85 3.19 5.52
C GLY A 65 2.64 3.73 6.29
N LEU A 66 1.48 3.85 5.62
CA LEU A 66 0.23 4.31 6.23
C LEU A 66 -0.23 3.39 7.37
N LEU A 67 -0.22 2.07 7.16
CA LEU A 67 -0.56 1.10 8.20
C LEU A 67 0.43 1.14 9.37
N GLY A 68 1.71 1.28 9.09
CA GLY A 68 2.76 1.39 10.10
C GLY A 68 2.58 2.61 11.00
N ILE A 69 2.35 3.78 10.41
CA ILE A 69 2.12 5.02 11.19
C ILE A 69 0.78 4.95 11.92
N THR A 70 -0.24 4.33 11.33
CA THR A 70 -1.53 4.09 12.01
C THR A 70 -1.31 3.24 13.26
N CYS A 71 -0.54 2.15 13.15
CA CYS A 71 -0.19 1.30 14.28
C CYS A 71 0.57 2.08 15.37
N VAL A 72 1.46 2.99 14.98
CA VAL A 72 2.19 3.88 15.90
C VAL A 72 1.24 4.81 16.66
N VAL A 73 0.31 5.47 15.96
CA VAL A 73 -0.68 6.38 16.56
C VAL A 73 -1.63 5.63 17.49
N VAL A 74 -2.09 4.45 17.11
CA VAL A 74 -2.93 3.60 17.97
C VAL A 74 -2.14 3.15 19.21
N GLY A 75 -0.89 2.71 19.03
CA GLY A 75 0.00 2.32 20.12
C GLY A 75 0.21 3.45 21.14
N PHE A 76 0.41 4.68 20.66
CA PHE A 76 0.51 5.88 21.49
C PHE A 76 -0.81 6.20 22.20
N THR A 77 -1.94 6.11 21.51
CA THR A 77 -3.28 6.30 22.09
C THR A 77 -3.55 5.31 23.23
N LEU A 78 -3.12 4.06 23.09
CA LEU A 78 -3.21 3.04 24.14
C LEU A 78 -2.39 3.39 25.39
N VAL A 79 -1.24 4.07 25.24
CA VAL A 79 -0.44 4.55 26.37
C VAL A 79 -1.20 5.63 27.15
N ILE A 80 -1.78 6.61 26.45
CA ILE A 80 -2.63 7.65 27.07
C ILE A 80 -3.82 6.99 27.78
N TRP A 81 -4.45 6.01 27.14
CA TRP A 81 -5.57 5.28 27.72
C TRP A 81 -5.18 4.54 29.01
N LYS A 82 -4.02 3.87 29.02
CA LYS A 82 -3.48 3.22 30.21
C LYS A 82 -3.30 4.22 31.37
N ILE A 83 -2.77 5.41 31.09
CA ILE A 83 -2.55 6.45 32.11
C ILE A 83 -3.89 6.93 32.67
N LYS A 84 -4.86 7.25 31.82
CA LYS A 84 -6.18 7.76 32.24
C LYS A 84 -6.94 6.76 33.12
N PHE A 85 -6.86 5.46 32.84
CA PHE A 85 -7.62 4.41 33.54
C PHE A 85 -6.77 3.53 34.46
N HIS A 86 -5.56 3.98 34.82
CA HIS A 86 -4.66 3.32 35.78
C HIS A 86 -4.47 1.81 35.51
N LYS A 87 -4.38 1.42 34.22
CA LYS A 87 -4.27 0.00 33.82
C LYS A 87 -2.86 -0.55 34.09
N ARG A 88 -2.78 -1.87 34.33
CA ARG A 88 -1.52 -2.59 34.57
C ARG A 88 -0.61 -2.54 33.33
N PHE A 89 0.70 -2.58 33.53
CA PHE A 89 1.68 -2.59 32.43
C PHE A 89 1.51 -3.79 31.48
N LEU A 90 1.20 -4.98 32.02
CA LEU A 90 0.90 -6.17 31.21
C LEU A 90 -0.30 -6.00 30.27
N TRP A 91 -1.29 -5.18 30.66
CA TRP A 91 -2.42 -4.87 29.79
C TRP A 91 -1.97 -4.08 28.56
N LEU A 92 -1.04 -3.12 28.72
CA LEU A 92 -0.49 -2.34 27.63
C LEU A 92 0.30 -3.22 26.65
N ILE A 93 1.20 -4.06 27.16
CA ILE A 93 2.00 -4.98 26.32
C ILE A 93 1.07 -5.85 25.48
N ARG A 94 0.08 -6.49 26.11
CA ARG A 94 -0.88 -7.35 25.40
C ARG A 94 -1.61 -6.58 24.30
N ARG A 95 -2.07 -5.36 24.57
CA ARG A 95 -2.79 -4.54 23.57
C ARG A 95 -1.89 -4.06 22.43
N GLN A 96 -0.62 -3.77 22.68
CA GLN A 96 0.33 -3.41 21.62
C GLN A 96 0.62 -4.59 20.70
N PHE A 97 0.83 -5.80 21.24
CA PHE A 97 0.92 -7.01 20.42
C PHE A 97 -0.33 -7.23 19.56
N TRP A 98 -1.53 -7.05 20.14
CA TRP A 98 -2.78 -7.10 19.38
C TRP A 98 -2.85 -6.05 18.26
N THR A 99 -2.32 -4.85 18.49
CA THR A 99 -2.33 -3.77 17.48
C THR A 99 -1.44 -4.14 16.30
N VAL A 100 -0.23 -4.62 16.56
CA VAL A 100 0.70 -5.06 15.51
C VAL A 100 0.14 -6.29 14.78
N ALA A 101 -0.36 -7.28 15.53
CA ALA A 101 -0.97 -8.47 14.97
C ALA A 101 -2.18 -8.11 14.08
N ALA A 102 -3.04 -7.19 14.52
CA ALA A 102 -4.16 -6.70 13.73
C ALA A 102 -3.69 -5.96 12.47
N ALA A 103 -2.65 -5.13 12.55
CA ALA A 103 -2.11 -4.45 11.37
C ALA A 103 -1.54 -5.42 10.34
N VAL A 104 -0.79 -6.43 10.78
CA VAL A 104 -0.27 -7.50 9.92
C VAL A 104 -1.40 -8.32 9.32
N PHE A 105 -2.40 -8.69 10.14
CA PHE A 105 -3.57 -9.43 9.69
C PHE A 105 -4.33 -8.65 8.62
N VAL A 106 -4.64 -7.37 8.87
CA VAL A 106 -5.28 -6.48 7.90
C VAL A 106 -4.46 -6.41 6.62
N TYR A 107 -3.15 -6.19 6.68
CA TYR A 107 -2.31 -6.14 5.48
C TYR A 107 -2.31 -7.47 4.70
N ALA A 108 -2.31 -8.61 5.39
CA ALA A 108 -2.29 -9.93 4.77
C ALA A 108 -3.60 -10.28 4.04
N ILE A 109 -4.75 -9.78 4.51
CA ILE A 109 -6.04 -10.04 3.88
C ILE A 109 -6.44 -8.96 2.87
N LEU A 110 -5.83 -7.77 2.94
CA LEU A 110 -6.17 -6.66 2.07
C LEU A 110 -5.63 -6.95 0.66
N PRO A 111 -6.45 -6.83 -0.41
CA PRO A 111 -5.94 -6.88 -1.77
C PRO A 111 -5.22 -5.56 -2.08
N VAL A 112 -4.04 -5.37 -1.47
CA VAL A 112 -3.26 -4.12 -1.50
C VAL A 112 -3.05 -3.66 -2.93
N ASP A 113 -2.71 -4.60 -3.82
CA ASP A 113 -2.41 -4.26 -5.21
C ASP A 113 -3.63 -3.74 -5.96
N MET A 114 -4.75 -4.44 -5.83
CA MET A 114 -6.03 -4.01 -6.40
C MET A 114 -6.41 -2.62 -5.92
N LEU A 115 -6.26 -2.31 -4.61
CA LEU A 115 -6.57 -0.99 -4.06
C LEU A 115 -5.65 0.11 -4.60
N VAL A 116 -4.34 -0.18 -4.65
CA VAL A 116 -3.32 0.76 -5.15
C VAL A 116 -3.58 1.10 -6.61
N HIS A 117 -3.72 0.09 -7.47
CA HIS A 117 -3.94 0.31 -8.90
C HIS A 117 -5.33 0.88 -9.19
N SER A 118 -6.37 0.50 -8.45
CA SER A 118 -7.70 1.14 -8.58
C SER A 118 -7.67 2.63 -8.25
N TYR A 119 -6.89 3.03 -7.23
CA TYR A 119 -6.73 4.44 -6.89
C TYR A 119 -5.99 5.20 -8.01
N ASN A 120 -4.91 4.61 -8.53
CA ASN A 120 -4.12 5.22 -9.61
C ASN A 120 -4.92 5.34 -10.90
N VAL A 121 -5.65 4.29 -11.30
CA VAL A 121 -6.51 4.27 -12.50
C VAL A 121 -7.56 5.37 -12.44
N ARG A 122 -8.28 5.50 -11.31
CA ARG A 122 -9.27 6.59 -11.14
C ARG A 122 -8.65 7.97 -11.28
N ARG A 123 -7.43 8.16 -10.79
CA ARG A 123 -6.71 9.43 -10.87
C ARG A 123 -6.25 9.74 -12.30
N ILE A 124 -5.77 8.73 -13.01
CA ILE A 124 -5.41 8.83 -14.44
C ILE A 124 -6.62 9.20 -15.28
N LEU A 125 -7.76 8.52 -15.08
CA LEU A 125 -9.01 8.84 -15.78
C LEU A 125 -9.59 10.20 -15.39
N ALA A 126 -9.24 10.74 -14.23
CA ALA A 126 -9.59 12.10 -13.83
C ALA A 126 -8.68 13.18 -14.49
N GLY A 127 -7.78 12.79 -15.39
CA GLY A 127 -6.91 13.71 -16.15
C GLY A 127 -5.52 13.90 -15.56
N ASP A 128 -5.12 13.10 -14.58
CA ASP A 128 -3.81 13.21 -13.93
C ASP A 128 -2.90 12.03 -14.33
N PRO A 129 -1.97 12.23 -15.27
CA PRO A 129 -1.16 11.15 -15.83
C PRO A 129 -0.03 10.68 -14.91
N ALA A 130 0.33 11.42 -13.86
CA ALA A 130 1.50 11.10 -13.03
C ALA A 130 1.50 9.69 -12.40
N PRO A 131 0.36 9.10 -11.98
CA PRO A 131 0.32 7.74 -11.44
C PRO A 131 0.66 6.63 -12.44
N THR A 132 0.73 6.93 -13.74
CA THR A 132 1.08 5.94 -14.78
C THR A 132 2.47 5.35 -14.58
N VAL A 133 3.42 6.12 -14.05
CA VAL A 133 4.78 5.65 -13.74
C VAL A 133 4.80 4.50 -12.73
N GLN A 134 3.80 4.44 -11.84
CA GLN A 134 3.69 3.36 -10.87
C GLN A 134 3.14 2.07 -11.49
N ILE A 135 2.48 2.17 -12.65
CA ILE A 135 1.97 1.04 -13.41
C ILE A 135 3.09 0.48 -14.30
N SER A 136 3.89 1.35 -14.94
CA SER A 136 4.99 0.91 -15.80
C SER A 136 6.18 0.35 -15.00
N VAL A 137 6.65 1.04 -13.95
CA VAL A 137 7.94 0.71 -13.32
C VAL A 137 7.85 -0.38 -12.24
N HIS A 138 6.66 -0.61 -11.66
CA HIS A 138 6.53 -1.53 -10.53
C HIS A 138 5.82 -2.84 -10.90
N PRO A 139 6.27 -3.97 -10.32
CA PRO A 139 5.66 -5.26 -10.59
C PRO A 139 4.22 -5.30 -10.06
N ILE A 140 3.28 -5.63 -10.94
CA ILE A 140 1.84 -5.72 -10.66
C ILE A 140 1.46 -7.19 -10.43
N THR A 141 0.65 -7.49 -9.41
CA THR A 141 0.10 -8.83 -9.24
C THR A 141 -1.14 -8.99 -10.11
N ASN A 142 -1.61 -10.23 -10.28
CA ASN A 142 -2.77 -10.51 -11.14
C ASN A 142 -4.03 -9.73 -10.69
N ASP A 143 -4.21 -9.50 -9.38
CA ASP A 143 -5.30 -8.67 -8.86
C ASP A 143 -5.17 -7.18 -9.25
N GLY A 144 -3.95 -6.68 -9.41
CA GLY A 144 -3.71 -5.31 -9.89
C GLY A 144 -3.98 -5.16 -11.39
N TYR A 145 -3.68 -6.17 -12.20
CA TYR A 145 -3.98 -6.16 -13.63
C TYR A 145 -5.48 -6.09 -13.93
N LEU A 146 -6.32 -6.74 -13.12
CA LEU A 146 -7.78 -6.72 -13.28
C LEU A 146 -8.38 -5.31 -13.29
N VAL A 147 -7.75 -4.36 -12.59
CA VAL A 147 -8.28 -3.00 -12.45
C VAL A 147 -7.71 -2.01 -13.45
N LEU A 148 -6.81 -2.45 -14.34
CA LEU A 148 -6.21 -1.61 -15.39
C LEU A 148 -7.11 -1.45 -16.62
N THR A 149 -8.07 -2.36 -16.84
CA THR A 149 -8.97 -2.35 -18.01
C THR A 149 -9.61 -0.99 -18.33
N PRO A 150 -10.09 -0.19 -17.35
CA PRO A 150 -10.66 1.12 -17.64
C PRO A 150 -9.70 2.09 -18.34
N LEU A 151 -8.37 1.89 -18.24
CA LEU A 151 -7.39 2.72 -18.94
C LEU A 151 -7.34 2.46 -20.45
N LEU A 152 -7.96 1.37 -20.94
CA LEU A 152 -8.16 1.15 -22.37
C LEU A 152 -9.10 2.21 -22.99
N GLU A 153 -9.86 2.93 -22.18
CA GLU A 153 -10.74 4.03 -22.58
C GLU A 153 -10.12 5.40 -22.27
N SER A 154 -8.85 5.45 -21.87
CA SER A 154 -8.17 6.72 -21.57
C SER A 154 -8.12 7.64 -22.80
N ASP A 155 -8.35 8.94 -22.60
CA ASP A 155 -8.24 9.97 -23.63
C ASP A 155 -6.81 10.06 -24.21
N ASN A 156 -5.81 9.73 -23.39
CA ASN A 156 -4.42 9.75 -23.79
C ASN A 156 -4.05 8.45 -24.54
N GLU A 157 -3.75 8.60 -25.83
CA GLU A 157 -3.38 7.50 -26.72
C GLU A 157 -2.14 6.73 -26.23
N ILE A 158 -1.11 7.41 -25.73
CA ILE A 158 0.12 6.74 -25.26
C ILE A 158 -0.19 5.85 -24.06
N ILE A 159 -1.02 6.31 -23.12
CA ILE A 159 -1.45 5.51 -21.97
C ILE A 159 -2.31 4.34 -22.43
N ARG A 160 -3.28 4.60 -23.32
CA ARG A 160 -4.22 3.59 -23.80
C ARG A 160 -3.50 2.45 -24.52
N GLU A 161 -2.62 2.77 -25.47
CA GLU A 161 -1.86 1.79 -26.23
C GLU A 161 -0.82 1.07 -25.36
N GLY A 162 -0.17 1.78 -24.43
CA GLY A 162 0.76 1.18 -23.47
C GLY A 162 0.10 0.15 -22.57
N ILE A 163 -1.07 0.49 -21.99
CA ILE A 163 -1.83 -0.45 -21.15
C ILE A 163 -2.37 -1.62 -21.99
N ARG A 164 -2.82 -1.37 -23.22
CA ARG A 164 -3.22 -2.45 -24.13
C ARG A 164 -2.07 -3.44 -24.36
N ALA A 165 -0.87 -2.94 -24.63
CA ALA A 165 0.29 -3.78 -24.84
C ALA A 165 0.69 -4.55 -23.57
N MET A 166 0.64 -3.93 -22.39
CA MET A 166 0.87 -4.62 -21.11
C MET A 166 -0.14 -5.75 -20.85
N LEU A 167 -1.42 -5.53 -21.17
CA LEU A 167 -2.47 -6.54 -20.99
C LEU A 167 -2.37 -7.68 -22.00
N ALA A 168 -1.96 -7.39 -23.23
CA ALA A 168 -1.69 -8.40 -24.26
C ALA A 168 -0.52 -9.31 -23.85
N GLU A 169 0.62 -8.73 -23.45
CA GLU A 169 1.76 -9.49 -22.94
C GLU A 169 1.37 -10.35 -21.73
N LYS A 170 0.60 -9.79 -20.79
CA LYS A 170 0.17 -10.53 -19.61
C LYS A 170 -0.76 -11.70 -19.94
N ARG A 171 -1.61 -11.56 -20.96
CA ARG A 171 -2.47 -12.66 -21.45
C ARG A 171 -1.61 -13.82 -21.94
N ASP A 172 -0.60 -13.53 -22.74
CA ASP A 172 0.26 -14.55 -23.35
C ASP A 172 1.12 -15.25 -22.27
N GLU A 173 1.62 -14.50 -21.27
CA GLU A 173 2.29 -15.04 -20.07
C GLU A 173 1.37 -16.00 -19.28
N LEU A 174 0.10 -15.62 -19.10
CA LEU A 174 -0.89 -16.43 -18.39
C LEU A 174 -1.30 -17.67 -19.16
N GLU A 175 -1.36 -17.61 -20.49
CA GLU A 175 -1.69 -18.78 -21.31
C GLU A 175 -0.60 -19.85 -21.18
N ILE A 176 0.68 -19.45 -21.25
CA ILE A 176 1.82 -20.34 -21.03
C ILE A 176 1.77 -20.92 -19.61
N SER A 177 1.53 -20.06 -18.61
CA SER A 177 1.45 -20.47 -17.21
C SER A 177 0.28 -21.42 -16.93
N SER A 178 -0.89 -21.17 -17.53
CA SER A 178 -2.10 -21.99 -17.43
C SER A 178 -1.87 -23.39 -18.00
N ARG A 179 -1.21 -23.49 -19.16
CA ARG A 179 -0.82 -24.79 -19.76
C ARG A 179 0.11 -25.58 -18.83
N LEU A 180 1.12 -24.94 -18.25
CA LEU A 180 2.03 -25.59 -17.29
C LEU A 180 1.30 -26.04 -16.02
N ARG A 181 0.40 -25.22 -15.47
CA ARG A 181 -0.35 -25.57 -14.26
C ARG A 181 -1.35 -26.70 -14.46
N ARG A 182 -1.98 -26.80 -15.64
CA ARG A 182 -2.83 -27.95 -16.00
C ARG A 182 -2.05 -29.26 -15.91
N THR A 183 -0.74 -29.25 -16.19
CA THR A 183 0.12 -30.42 -15.99
C THR A 183 0.55 -30.65 -14.53
N ALA A 184 0.61 -29.60 -13.70
CA ALA A 184 1.02 -29.68 -12.30
C ALA A 184 -0.10 -30.11 -11.32
N GLY A 185 -1.36 -30.12 -11.76
CA GLY A 185 -2.51 -30.59 -10.98
C GLY A 185 -3.14 -29.54 -10.05
N TRP A 186 -4.06 -29.98 -9.19
CA TRP A 186 -4.95 -29.11 -8.40
C TRP A 186 -4.24 -28.22 -7.37
N THR A 187 -3.03 -28.59 -6.93
CA THR A 187 -2.23 -27.82 -5.95
C THR A 187 -1.63 -26.55 -6.54
N ALA A 188 -1.54 -26.44 -7.87
CA ALA A 188 -1.05 -25.26 -8.57
C ALA A 188 -2.18 -24.26 -8.92
N TYR A 189 -3.43 -24.56 -8.54
CA TYR A 189 -4.57 -23.72 -8.84
C TYR A 189 -4.58 -22.44 -7.98
N GLN A 190 -4.67 -21.28 -8.64
CA GLN A 190 -4.81 -19.98 -7.99
C GLN A 190 -6.04 -19.25 -8.55
N ILE A 191 -6.90 -18.75 -7.66
CA ILE A 191 -8.17 -18.13 -8.04
C ILE A 191 -7.96 -16.79 -8.77
N SER A 192 -6.99 -15.98 -8.33
CA SER A 192 -6.63 -14.69 -8.95
C SER A 192 -6.31 -14.84 -10.44
N ASP A 193 -5.59 -15.90 -10.77
CA ASP A 193 -5.05 -16.14 -12.10
C ASP A 193 -6.16 -16.59 -13.04
N HIS A 194 -7.04 -17.46 -12.54
CA HIS A 194 -8.21 -17.88 -13.29
C HIS A 194 -9.15 -16.71 -13.58
N ARG A 195 -9.36 -15.82 -12.61
CA ARG A 195 -10.17 -14.60 -12.81
C ARG A 195 -9.55 -13.68 -13.85
N LEU A 196 -8.24 -13.47 -13.81
CA LEU A 196 -7.56 -12.63 -14.77
C LEU A 196 -7.55 -13.25 -16.18
N GLU A 197 -7.32 -14.56 -16.29
CA GLU A 197 -7.39 -15.29 -17.55
C GLU A 197 -8.77 -15.15 -18.21
N GLN A 198 -9.86 -15.36 -17.45
CA GLN A 198 -11.23 -15.16 -17.95
C GLN A 198 -11.47 -13.71 -18.39
N HIS A 199 -11.05 -12.74 -17.57
CA HIS A 199 -11.22 -11.32 -17.85
C HIS A 199 -10.47 -10.87 -19.11
N LEU A 200 -9.24 -11.35 -19.33
CA LEU A 200 -8.46 -11.04 -20.53
C LEU A 200 -8.99 -11.77 -21.78
N GLN A 201 -9.59 -12.94 -21.62
CA GLN A 201 -10.27 -13.65 -22.71
C GLN A 201 -11.50 -12.87 -23.20
N GLU A 202 -12.27 -12.27 -22.29
CA GLU A 202 -13.40 -11.39 -22.67
C GLU A 202 -12.94 -10.15 -23.46
N LEU A 203 -11.73 -9.67 -23.20
CA LEU A 203 -11.11 -8.54 -23.89
C LEU A 203 -10.32 -8.93 -25.13
N SER A 204 -10.29 -10.22 -25.52
CA SER A 204 -9.36 -10.70 -26.56
C SER A 204 -9.51 -9.95 -27.88
N THR A 205 -10.75 -9.69 -28.31
CA THR A 205 -11.04 -8.97 -29.57
C THR A 205 -10.50 -7.54 -29.57
N GLN A 206 -10.44 -6.87 -28.40
CA GLN A 206 -9.86 -5.52 -28.28
C GLN A 206 -8.32 -5.54 -28.22
N LEU A 207 -7.74 -6.68 -27.82
CA LEU A 207 -6.29 -6.89 -27.71
C LEU A 207 -5.69 -7.45 -29.01
N GLU A 208 -6.47 -8.18 -29.80
CA GLU A 208 -6.09 -8.79 -31.09
C GLU A 208 -5.80 -7.76 -32.20
N SER A 209 -6.30 -6.52 -32.09
CA SER A 209 -6.01 -5.48 -33.08
C SER A 209 -4.54 -5.01 -33.09
N MET A 210 -3.71 -5.49 -32.16
CA MET A 210 -2.27 -5.22 -32.04
C MET A 210 -1.40 -6.49 -32.15
N SER A 211 -1.87 -7.56 -32.79
CA SER A 211 -1.12 -8.83 -32.88
C SER A 211 0.20 -8.80 -33.67
N ASP A 212 0.68 -7.63 -34.10
CA ASP A 212 2.04 -7.48 -34.60
C ASP A 212 2.98 -7.21 -33.41
N ASP A 213 3.86 -8.17 -33.11
CA ASP A 213 4.83 -8.08 -32.00
C ASP A 213 5.64 -6.77 -32.03
N ASP A 214 6.03 -6.30 -33.22
CA ASP A 214 6.76 -5.04 -33.42
C ASP A 214 5.96 -3.80 -32.97
N HIS A 215 4.64 -3.81 -33.16
CA HIS A 215 3.76 -2.72 -32.73
C HIS A 215 3.54 -2.72 -31.21
N LEU A 216 3.52 -3.90 -30.58
CA LEU A 216 3.42 -4.04 -29.13
C LEU A 216 4.67 -3.51 -28.44
N GLU A 217 5.86 -3.94 -28.88
CA GLU A 217 7.13 -3.51 -28.29
C GLU A 217 7.31 -1.99 -28.42
N ALA A 218 7.01 -1.42 -29.59
CA ALA A 218 7.07 0.04 -29.80
C ALA A 218 6.03 0.82 -28.99
N ALA A 219 4.84 0.26 -28.73
CA ALA A 219 3.85 0.90 -27.86
C ALA A 219 4.27 0.86 -26.39
N GLN A 220 4.85 -0.26 -25.94
CA GLN A 220 5.41 -0.37 -24.60
C GLN A 220 6.57 0.60 -24.39
N GLU A 221 7.53 0.67 -25.32
CA GLU A 221 8.68 1.57 -25.21
C GLU A 221 8.24 3.03 -25.14
N ARG A 222 7.33 3.47 -26.03
CA ARG A 222 6.74 4.81 -25.97
C ARG A 222 6.03 5.08 -24.65
N PHE A 223 5.32 4.09 -24.11
CA PHE A 223 4.68 4.21 -22.80
C PHE A 223 5.71 4.34 -21.68
N TYR A 224 6.76 3.51 -21.67
CA TYR A 224 7.84 3.61 -20.69
C TYR A 224 8.51 4.97 -20.72
N GLU A 225 8.93 5.45 -21.90
CA GLU A 225 9.53 6.78 -22.07
C GLU A 225 8.60 7.89 -21.60
N TYR A 226 7.33 7.84 -22.00
CA TYR A 226 6.32 8.80 -21.57
C TYR A 226 6.14 8.79 -20.05
N THR A 227 6.10 7.62 -19.42
CA THR A 227 5.94 7.53 -17.97
C THR A 227 7.18 7.96 -17.17
N TYR A 228 8.37 7.86 -17.77
CA TYR A 228 9.63 8.16 -17.09
C TYR A 228 9.77 9.62 -16.70
N GLN A 229 9.03 10.54 -17.33
CA GLN A 229 9.03 11.95 -16.95
C GLN A 229 8.50 12.22 -15.52
N TRP A 230 7.80 11.25 -14.91
CA TRP A 230 7.28 11.34 -13.55
C TRP A 230 8.06 10.47 -12.53
N TYR A 231 9.15 9.84 -12.95
CA TYR A 231 10.04 9.11 -12.05
C TYR A 231 10.92 10.08 -11.26
#